data_AF-A0AAJ4AYP9-F1
#
_entry.id   AF-A0AAJ4AYP9-F1
#
_cell.length_a   1.000
_cell.length_b   1.000
_cell.length_c   1.000
_cell.angle_alpha   90.00
_cell.angle_beta   90.00
_cell.angle_gamma   90.00
#
_symmetry.space_group_name_H-M   'P 1'
#
loop_
_entity.id
_entity.type
_entity.pdbx_description
1 polymer ?
#
loop_
_entity_poly.entity_id
_entity_poly.type
_entity_poly.pdbx_seq_one_letter_code
_entity_poly.pdbx_strand_id
1 'polypeptide(L)'
;MRIRKLQNDIADSERLGMTVKFMHLSALTPTSREQHIERHGELFTGQQMLDWWAEGDNRVRCRCACTPVLLDRQGKPMTPDLIANAKQALKAFKLS
;
A
#
# COMPACT_ATOMS: atom_id res chain seq x y z
N MET A 1 1.30 -13.54 6.83
CA MET A 1 1.72 -12.38 7.66
C MET A 1 1.14 -11.06 7.17
N ARG A 2 1.38 -10.60 5.92
CA ARG A 2 0.92 -9.25 5.46
C ARG A 2 -0.59 -8.99 5.54
N ILE A 3 -1.44 -9.95 5.13
CA ILE A 3 -2.90 -9.79 5.16
C ILE A 3 -3.40 -9.68 6.60
N ARG A 4 -2.90 -10.56 7.49
CA ARG A 4 -3.21 -10.49 8.92
C ARG A 4 -2.74 -9.18 9.55
N LYS A 5 -1.55 -8.68 9.16
CA LYS A 5 -1.06 -7.37 9.60
C LYS A 5 -2.01 -6.26 9.17
N LEU A 6 -2.42 -6.24 7.89
CA LEU A 6 -3.38 -5.26 7.39
C LEU A 6 -4.71 -5.32 8.15
N GLN A 7 -5.24 -6.52 8.40
CA GLN A 7 -6.48 -6.69 9.17
C GLN A 7 -6.35 -6.12 10.58
N ASN A 8 -5.22 -6.36 11.25
CA ASN A 8 -4.95 -5.77 12.56
C ASN A 8 -4.83 -4.24 12.46
N ASP A 9 -4.11 -3.71 11.48
CA ASP A 9 -3.94 -2.26 11.31
C ASP A 9 -5.30 -1.57 11.02
N ILE A 10 -6.21 -2.21 10.28
CA ILE A 10 -7.58 -1.73 10.05
C ILE A 10 -8.33 -1.65 11.38
N ALA A 11 -8.38 -2.76 12.12
CA ALA A 11 -9.08 -2.84 13.40
C ALA A 11 -8.51 -1.84 14.42
N ASP A 12 -7.19 -1.69 14.48
CA ASP A 12 -6.53 -0.72 15.37
C ASP A 12 -6.82 0.73 14.96
N SER A 13 -6.83 1.04 13.66
CA SER A 13 -7.16 2.39 13.19
C SER A 13 -8.60 2.77 13.53
N GLU A 14 -9.55 1.83 13.39
CA GLU A 14 -10.94 2.01 13.80
C GLU A 14 -11.06 2.21 15.32
N ARG A 15 -10.44 1.32 16.10
CA ARG A 15 -10.44 1.38 17.57
C ARG A 15 -9.84 2.68 18.11
N LEU A 16 -8.82 3.22 17.44
CA LEU A 16 -8.13 4.44 17.83
C LEU A 16 -8.76 5.71 17.23
N GLY A 17 -9.79 5.59 16.38
CA GLY A 17 -10.42 6.73 15.70
C GLY A 17 -9.49 7.43 14.70
N MET A 18 -8.54 6.69 14.11
CA MET A 18 -7.56 7.20 13.16
C MET A 18 -8.07 7.02 11.72
N THR A 19 -8.26 8.13 11.01
CA THR A 19 -8.55 8.07 9.57
C THR A 19 -7.26 7.77 8.81
N VAL A 20 -7.19 6.60 8.18
CA VAL A 20 -6.01 6.16 7.42
C VAL A 20 -6.37 5.69 6.01
N LYS A 21 -5.40 5.82 5.10
CA LYS A 21 -5.31 4.96 3.91
C LYS A 21 -4.05 4.12 4.00
N PHE A 22 -3.99 3.04 3.24
CA PHE A 22 -2.83 2.16 3.18
C PHE A 22 -2.07 2.40 1.89
N MET A 23 -0.79 2.75 2.02
CA MET A 23 0.12 2.83 0.88
C MET A 23 0.59 1.44 0.49
N HIS A 24 0.47 1.10 -0.79
CA HIS A 24 0.99 -0.16 -1.32
C HIS A 24 2.49 -0.02 -1.64
N LEU A 25 3.31 -0.92 -1.09
CA LEU A 25 4.75 -0.91 -1.26
C LEU A 25 5.21 -2.19 -1.95
N SER A 26 5.38 -2.10 -3.26
CA SER A 26 5.85 -3.21 -4.10
C SER A 26 7.34 -3.47 -3.88
N ALA A 27 7.77 -4.73 -4.06
CA ALA A 27 9.16 -5.12 -3.85
C ALA A 27 10.15 -4.50 -4.85
N LEU A 28 9.66 -3.99 -6.00
CA LEU A 28 10.47 -3.36 -7.06
C LEU A 28 11.73 -4.17 -7.43
N THR A 29 11.52 -5.40 -7.91
CA THR A 29 12.59 -6.30 -8.37
C THR A 29 12.33 -6.65 -9.83
N PRO A 30 13.34 -7.11 -10.61
CA PRO A 30 13.14 -7.51 -12.00
C PRO A 30 12.08 -8.59 -12.24
N THR A 31 11.73 -9.35 -11.18
CA THR A 31 10.70 -10.41 -11.21
C THR A 31 9.36 -9.96 -10.61
N SER A 32 9.20 -8.68 -10.31
CA SER A 32 7.93 -8.13 -9.83
C SER A 32 6.90 -8.08 -10.97
N ARG A 33 5.68 -8.53 -10.70
CA ARG A 33 4.56 -8.47 -11.66
C ARG A 33 4.13 -7.01 -11.89
N GLU A 34 3.75 -6.67 -13.12
CA GLU A 34 3.40 -5.30 -13.53
C GLU A 34 2.24 -4.72 -12.70
N GLN A 35 1.14 -5.46 -12.57
CA GLN A 35 -0.03 -5.06 -11.76
C GLN A 35 0.29 -4.81 -10.27
N HIS A 36 1.41 -5.34 -9.77
CA HIS A 36 1.92 -4.99 -8.44
C HIS A 36 2.73 -3.69 -8.48
N ILE A 37 3.64 -3.56 -9.46
CA ILE A 37 4.52 -2.39 -9.63
C ILE A 37 3.68 -1.12 -9.77
N GLU A 38 2.62 -1.15 -10.57
CA GLU A 38 1.75 0.01 -10.83
C GLU A 38 1.07 0.58 -9.58
N ARG A 39 0.88 -0.24 -8.55
CA ARG A 39 0.28 0.19 -7.28
C ARG A 39 1.29 0.82 -6.33
N HIS A 40 2.59 0.77 -6.61
CA HIS A 40 3.63 1.24 -5.70
C HIS A 40 3.47 2.74 -5.41
N GLY A 41 3.32 3.10 -4.13
CA GLY A 41 3.11 4.48 -3.69
C GLY A 41 1.67 4.97 -3.84
N GLU A 42 0.73 4.15 -4.31
CA GLU A 42 -0.69 4.49 -4.34
C GLU A 42 -1.38 4.18 -3.00
N LEU A 43 -2.41 4.98 -2.68
CA LEU A 43 -3.15 4.90 -1.43
C LEU A 43 -4.52 4.26 -1.63
N PHE A 44 -4.83 3.26 -0.82
CA PHE A 44 -6.07 2.50 -0.88
C PHE A 44 -6.74 2.42 0.49
N THR A 45 -8.04 2.13 0.53
CA THR A 45 -8.67 1.69 1.78
C THR A 45 -8.17 0.30 2.17
N GLY A 46 -8.36 -0.08 3.43
CA GLY A 46 -8.04 -1.43 3.88
C GLY A 46 -8.79 -2.49 3.08
N GLN A 47 -10.09 -2.26 2.82
CA GLN A 47 -10.91 -3.18 2.04
C GLN A 47 -10.41 -3.32 0.60
N GLN A 48 -10.09 -2.20 -0.08
CA GLN A 48 -9.54 -2.23 -1.44
C GLN A 48 -8.24 -3.04 -1.54
N MET A 49 -7.41 -3.03 -0.49
CA MET A 49 -6.19 -3.85 -0.44
C MET A 49 -6.49 -5.33 -0.21
N LEU A 50 -7.46 -5.65 0.64
CA LEU A 50 -7.90 -7.03 0.88
C LEU A 50 -8.52 -7.64 -0.38
N ASP A 51 -9.43 -6.93 -1.02
CA ASP A 51 -10.11 -7.36 -2.25
C ASP A 51 -9.08 -7.60 -3.37
N TRP A 52 -8.17 -6.66 -3.57
CA TRP A 52 -7.14 -6.80 -4.59
C TRP A 52 -6.20 -7.98 -4.34
N TRP A 53 -5.83 -8.26 -3.08
CA TRP A 53 -5.04 -9.46 -2.79
C TRP A 53 -5.84 -10.76 -2.93
N ALA A 54 -7.17 -10.72 -2.79
CA ALA A 54 -8.05 -11.87 -2.99
C ALA A 54 -8.27 -12.19 -4.48
N GLU A 55 -8.09 -11.20 -5.36
CA GLU A 55 -8.24 -11.35 -6.80
C GLU A 55 -7.12 -12.22 -7.40
N GLY A 56 -7.53 -13.29 -8.12
CA GLY A 56 -6.64 -14.17 -8.86
C GLY A 56 -5.46 -14.68 -8.03
N ASP A 57 -4.25 -14.49 -8.55
CA ASP A 57 -2.99 -14.90 -7.94
C ASP A 57 -2.22 -13.75 -7.26
N ASN A 58 -2.86 -12.58 -7.06
CA ASN A 58 -2.22 -11.39 -6.48
C ASN A 58 -1.58 -11.68 -5.13
N ARG A 59 -2.17 -12.57 -4.32
CA ARG A 59 -1.57 -12.96 -3.03
C ARG A 59 -0.44 -13.99 -3.14
N VAL A 60 -0.37 -14.77 -4.20
CA VAL A 60 0.55 -15.91 -4.34
C VAL A 60 1.97 -15.38 -4.51
N ARG A 61 2.90 -15.83 -3.64
CA ARG A 61 4.33 -15.42 -3.62
C ARG A 61 4.57 -13.90 -3.66
N CYS A 62 3.58 -13.12 -3.26
CA CYS A 62 3.65 -11.67 -3.26
C CYS A 62 4.55 -11.15 -2.13
N ARG A 63 5.53 -10.34 -2.51
CA ARG A 63 6.50 -9.68 -1.62
C ARG A 63 6.15 -8.21 -1.31
N CYS A 64 4.97 -7.74 -1.73
CA CYS A 64 4.52 -6.39 -1.40
C CYS A 64 4.19 -6.25 0.08
N ALA A 65 4.42 -5.06 0.62
CA ALA A 65 4.01 -4.63 1.94
C ALA A 65 2.94 -3.53 1.84
N CYS A 66 2.39 -3.16 2.99
CA CYS A 66 1.53 -2.00 3.13
C CYS A 66 1.83 -1.26 4.43
N THR A 67 1.70 0.06 4.42
CA THR A 67 1.83 0.90 5.61
C THR A 67 0.62 1.83 5.72
N PRO A 68 0.04 2.03 6.92
CA PRO A 68 -0.96 3.06 7.12
C PRO A 68 -0.34 4.45 6.91
N VAL A 69 -1.14 5.35 6.36
CA VAL A 69 -0.86 6.76 6.14
C VAL A 69 -2.04 7.52 6.73
N LEU A 70 -1.75 8.32 7.76
CA LEU A 70 -2.77 9.14 8.42
C LEU A 70 -3.28 10.23 7.47
N LEU A 71 -4.58 10.46 7.53
CA LEU A 71 -5.24 11.55 6.83
C LEU A 71 -5.61 12.66 7.80
N ASP A 72 -5.51 13.90 7.33
CA ASP A 72 -6.07 15.04 8.03
C ASP A 72 -7.62 15.06 7.93
N ARG A 73 -8.24 16.07 8.54
CA ARG A 73 -9.70 16.26 8.51
C ARG A 73 -10.28 16.52 7.11
N GLN A 74 -9.44 16.90 6.15
CA GLN A 74 -9.81 17.11 4.75
C GLN A 74 -9.58 15.85 3.89
N GLY A 75 -9.12 14.75 4.50
CA GLY A 75 -8.80 13.51 3.80
C GLY A 75 -7.45 13.52 3.07
N LYS A 76 -6.58 14.51 3.35
CA LYS A 76 -5.25 14.61 2.74
C LYS A 76 -4.22 13.84 3.56
N PRO A 77 -3.26 13.15 2.91
CA PRO A 77 -2.17 12.48 3.63
C PRO A 77 -1.35 13.46 4.47
N MET A 78 -1.10 13.11 5.73
CA MET A 78 -0.25 13.89 6.63
C MET A 78 1.25 13.77 6.31
N THR A 79 1.64 12.75 5.54
CA THR A 79 3.03 12.47 5.13
C THR A 79 3.18 12.40 3.60
N PRO A 80 2.90 13.50 2.87
CA PRO A 80 2.94 13.50 1.41
C PRO A 80 4.33 13.18 0.85
N ASP A 81 5.40 13.56 1.55
CA ASP A 81 6.78 13.30 1.10
C ASP A 81 7.11 11.81 1.08
N LEU A 82 6.56 11.01 2.00
CA LEU A 82 6.74 9.55 1.97
C LEU A 82 6.12 8.92 0.73
N ILE A 83 4.96 9.45 0.31
CA ILE A 83 4.29 9.02 -0.92
C ILE A 83 5.11 9.45 -2.14
N ALA A 84 5.61 10.69 -2.14
CA ALA A 84 6.46 11.20 -3.22
C ALA A 84 7.73 10.34 -3.38
N ASN A 85 8.38 9.98 -2.28
CA ASN A 85 9.57 9.12 -2.28
C ASN A 85 9.27 7.73 -2.85
N ALA A 86 8.15 7.10 -2.45
CA ALA A 86 7.73 5.82 -3.04
C ALA A 86 7.50 5.94 -4.55
N LYS A 87 6.78 6.99 -5.00
CA LYS A 87 6.55 7.23 -6.43
C LYS A 87 7.84 7.54 -7.19
N GLN A 88 8.82 8.19 -6.56
CA GLN A 88 10.13 8.43 -7.17
C GLN A 88 10.93 7.14 -7.31
N ALA A 89 10.90 6.25 -6.31
CA ALA A 89 11.51 4.92 -6.40
C ALA A 89 10.91 4.10 -7.55
N LEU A 90 9.58 4.16 -7.74
CA LEU A 90 8.91 3.54 -8.88
C LEU A 90 9.41 4.10 -10.22
N LYS A 91 9.54 5.44 -10.34
CA LYS A 91 10.07 6.07 -11.57
C LYS A 91 11.49 5.61 -11.85
N ALA A 92 12.37 5.61 -10.85
CA ALA A 92 13.74 5.14 -10.99
C ALA A 92 13.80 3.67 -11.43
N PHE A 93 12.97 2.81 -10.84
CA PHE A 93 12.87 1.39 -11.22
C PHE A 93 12.38 1.18 -12.66
N LYS A 94 11.49 2.04 -13.17
CA LYS A 94 11.03 1.96 -14.56
C LYS A 94 12.06 2.47 -15.58
N LEU A 95 13.07 3.21 -15.14
CA LEU A 95 14.13 3.77 -15.99
C LEU A 95 15.40 2.90 -16.02
N SER A 96 15.52 1.93 -15.10
CA SER A 96 16.61 0.96 -15.04
C SER A 96 16.34 -0.26 -15.92
#